data_AF-A0A8J6IJ49-F1
#
_entry.id   AF-A0A8J6IJ49-F1
#
_cell.length_a   1.000
_cell.length_b   1.000
_cell.length_c   1.000
_cell.angle_alpha   90.00
_cell.angle_beta   90.00
_cell.angle_gamma   90.00
#
_symmetry.space_group_name_H-M   'P 1'
#
loop_
_entity.id
_entity.type
_entity.pdbx_description
1 polymer ?
#
loop_
_entity_poly.entity_id
_entity_poly.type
_entity_poly.pdbx_seq_one_letter_code
_entity_poly.pdbx_strand_id
1 'polypeptide(L)'
;MLKFVLGAGAFFIVSFLASGALANLVLTPVFKDRFGPLMRSAETAAAGFPAMIAGFVILSLAAAWLYPRVAVTDGWWMSGLLYGLFLWVLAIGHYAIVSGWSSLPPGPTILSGVISGTPFILAAIALAFVYR
;
A
#
# COMPACT_ATOMS: atom_id res chain seq x y z
N MET A 1 -21.15 11.19 -5.09
CA MET A 1 -20.95 10.31 -3.92
C MET A 1 -20.71 8.85 -4.30
N LEU A 2 -21.47 8.27 -5.24
CA LEU A 2 -21.27 6.87 -5.67
C LEU A 2 -19.85 6.56 -6.17
N LYS A 3 -19.28 7.36 -7.08
CA LYS A 3 -17.89 7.20 -7.58
C LYS A 3 -16.85 7.19 -6.45
N PHE A 4 -17.05 8.02 -5.43
CA PHE A 4 -16.17 8.07 -4.26
C PHE A 4 -16.21 6.76 -3.47
N VAL A 5 -17.41 6.26 -3.15
CA VAL A 5 -17.57 5.01 -2.40
C VAL A 5 -17.02 3.82 -3.19
N LEU A 6 -17.35 3.72 -4.48
CA LEU A 6 -16.86 2.65 -5.34
C LEU A 6 -15.35 2.71 -5.53
N GLY A 7 -14.78 3.91 -5.68
CA GLY A 7 -13.35 4.09 -5.83
C GLY A 7 -12.57 3.76 -4.57
N ALA A 8 -13.05 4.22 -3.40
CA ALA A 8 -12.47 3.85 -2.11
C ALA A 8 -12.55 2.33 -1.89
N GLY A 9 -13.69 1.71 -2.21
CA GLY A 9 -13.86 0.26 -2.14
C GLY A 9 -12.91 -0.50 -3.07
N ALA A 10 -12.79 -0.07 -4.33
CA ALA A 10 -11.87 -0.67 -5.30
C ALA A 10 -10.41 -0.55 -4.85
N PHE A 11 -10.00 0.64 -4.38
CA PHE A 11 -8.66 0.85 -3.86
C PHE A 11 -8.39 -0.05 -2.65
N PHE A 12 -9.31 -0.11 -1.70
CA PHE A 12 -9.21 -0.96 -0.50
C PHE A 12 -9.03 -2.43 -0.87
N ILE A 13 -9.93 -2.98 -1.67
CA ILE A 13 -9.92 -4.41 -2.01
C ILE A 13 -8.63 -4.77 -2.74
N VAL A 14 -8.24 -3.99 -3.75
CA VAL A 14 -7.04 -4.28 -4.54
C VAL A 14 -5.78 -4.14 -3.68
N SER A 15 -5.65 -3.06 -2.92
CA SER A 15 -4.46 -2.84 -2.09
C SER A 15 -4.35 -3.86 -0.96
N PHE A 16 -5.46 -4.22 -0.30
CA PHE A 16 -5.48 -5.20 0.79
C PHE A 16 -5.13 -6.60 0.28
N LEU A 17 -5.79 -7.07 -0.79
CA LEU A 17 -5.55 -8.41 -1.33
C LEU A 17 -4.15 -8.54 -1.92
N ALA A 18 -3.70 -7.56 -2.71
CA ALA A 18 -2.36 -7.60 -3.30
C ALA A 18 -1.27 -7.46 -2.23
N SER A 19 -1.46 -6.61 -1.21
CA SER A 19 -0.54 -6.55 -0.07
C SER A 19 -0.48 -7.86 0.69
N GLY A 20 -1.62 -8.48 0.97
CA GLY A 20 -1.69 -9.78 1.64
C GLY A 20 -1.03 -10.90 0.83
N ALA A 21 -1.23 -10.92 -0.49
CA ALA A 21 -0.58 -11.88 -1.38
C ALA A 21 0.94 -11.68 -1.40
N LEU A 22 1.42 -10.44 -1.55
CA LEU A 22 2.86 -10.15 -1.53
C LEU A 22 3.49 -10.47 -0.17
N ALA A 23 2.79 -10.18 0.93
CA ALA A 23 3.26 -10.48 2.27
C ALA A 23 3.50 -11.98 2.46
N ASN A 24 2.55 -12.82 2.03
CA ASN A 24 2.62 -14.27 2.21
C ASN A 24 3.53 -14.96 1.19
N LEU A 25 3.46 -14.54 -0.08
CA LEU A 25 4.11 -15.25 -1.19
C LEU A 25 5.52 -14.74 -1.50
N VAL A 26 5.83 -13.49 -1.16
CA VAL A 26 7.10 -12.86 -1.52
C VAL A 26 7.86 -12.42 -0.27
N LEU A 27 7.28 -11.55 0.54
CA LEU A 27 8.00 -10.93 1.66
C LEU A 27 8.38 -11.98 2.70
N THR A 28 7.45 -12.81 3.14
CA THR A 28 7.74 -13.81 4.18
C THR A 28 8.87 -14.76 3.73
N PRO A 29 8.81 -15.42 2.56
CA PRO A 29 9.92 -16.26 2.11
C PRO A 29 11.25 -15.53 1.93
N VAL A 30 11.25 -14.30 1.40
CA VAL A 30 12.47 -13.54 1.07
C VAL A 30 13.14 -12.95 2.32
N PHE A 31 12.35 -12.57 3.32
CA PHE A 31 12.82 -11.81 4.47
C PHE A 31 12.84 -12.57 5.78
N LYS A 32 12.27 -13.78 5.85
CA LYS A 32 12.24 -14.60 7.07
C LYS A 32 13.62 -14.82 7.67
N ASP A 33 14.66 -15.03 6.87
CA ASP A 33 16.00 -15.25 7.41
C ASP A 33 16.70 -13.95 7.84
N ARG A 34 16.29 -12.81 7.26
CA ARG A 34 16.89 -11.48 7.52
C ARG A 34 16.22 -10.75 8.68
N PHE A 35 14.94 -11.00 8.89
CA PHE A 35 14.12 -10.38 9.94
C PHE A 35 13.54 -11.40 10.90
N GLY A 36 13.91 -12.69 10.83
CA GLY A 36 13.29 -13.78 11.60
C GLY A 36 13.08 -13.50 13.10
N PRO A 37 14.06 -12.91 13.82
CA PRO A 37 13.88 -12.53 15.23
C PRO A 37 12.95 -11.32 15.43
N LEU A 38 12.78 -10.49 14.41
CA LEU A 38 11.98 -9.26 14.37
C LEU A 38 10.58 -9.47 13.75
N MET A 39 10.33 -10.64 13.16
CA MET A 39 9.01 -10.99 12.64
C MET A 39 8.05 -11.24 13.80
N ARG A 40 6.87 -10.64 13.72
CA ARG A 40 5.82 -10.80 14.72
C ARG A 40 5.35 -12.26 14.74
N SER A 41 5.06 -12.78 15.94
CA SER A 41 4.37 -14.06 16.07
C SER A 41 2.98 -13.98 15.44
N ALA A 42 2.40 -15.14 15.08
CA ALA A 42 1.05 -15.19 14.53
C ALA A 42 0.00 -14.54 15.46
N GLU A 43 0.17 -14.70 16.77
CA GLU A 43 -0.69 -14.10 17.79
C GLU A 43 -0.58 -12.57 17.79
N THR A 44 0.65 -12.03 17.78
CA THR A 44 0.86 -10.57 17.72
C THR A 44 0.41 -9.97 16.38
N ALA A 45 0.57 -10.72 15.27
CA ALA A 45 0.07 -10.31 13.97
C ALA A 45 -1.46 -10.26 13.93
N ALA A 46 -2.14 -11.27 14.51
CA ALA A 46 -3.60 -11.31 14.61
C ALA A 46 -4.14 -10.16 15.46
N ALA A 47 -3.50 -9.84 16.59
CA ALA A 47 -3.88 -8.70 17.42
C ALA A 47 -3.79 -7.35 16.69
N GLY A 48 -2.83 -7.22 15.76
CA GLY A 48 -2.65 -6.02 14.93
C GLY A 48 -3.59 -5.94 13.71
N PHE A 49 -4.32 -7.00 13.39
CA PHE A 49 -5.13 -7.10 12.17
C PHE A 49 -6.25 -6.05 12.09
N PRO A 50 -7.02 -5.74 13.15
CA PRO A 50 -8.04 -4.69 13.10
C PRO A 50 -7.45 -3.31 12.81
N ALA A 51 -6.32 -2.96 13.42
CA ALA A 51 -5.62 -1.70 13.18
C ALA A 51 -5.11 -1.62 11.74
N MET A 52 -4.62 -2.74 11.19
CA MET A 52 -4.21 -2.82 9.79
C MET A 52 -5.39 -2.57 8.83
N ILE A 53 -6.54 -3.21 9.06
CA ILE A 53 -7.76 -2.96 8.25
C ILE A 53 -8.16 -1.49 8.34
N ALA A 54 -8.21 -0.92 9.55
CA ALA A 54 -8.55 0.49 9.74
C ALA A 54 -7.60 1.40 8.96
N GLY A 55 -6.30 1.11 8.98
CA GLY A 55 -5.29 1.81 8.18
C GLY A 55 -5.58 1.74 6.67
N PHE A 56 -5.87 0.55 6.14
CA PHE A 56 -6.26 0.40 4.72
C PHE A 56 -7.53 1.17 4.38
N VAL A 57 -8.53 1.18 5.26
CA VAL A 57 -9.78 1.95 5.05
C VAL A 57 -9.48 3.45 4.98
N ILE A 58 -8.75 4.00 5.96
CA ILE A 58 -8.39 5.42 6.00
C ILE A 58 -7.60 5.80 4.74
N LEU A 59 -6.60 5.00 4.38
CA LEU A 59 -5.77 5.25 3.20
C LEU A 59 -6.60 5.21 1.91
N SER A 60 -7.56 4.29 1.80
CA SER A 60 -8.44 4.18 0.63
C SER A 60 -9.40 5.36 0.51
N LEU A 61 -9.96 5.83 1.63
CA LEU A 61 -10.80 7.03 1.66
C LEU A 61 -10.00 8.28 1.29
N ALA A 62 -8.79 8.42 1.84
CA ALA A 62 -7.89 9.52 1.51
C ALA A 62 -7.48 9.50 0.04
N ALA A 63 -7.15 8.32 -0.50
CA ALA A 63 -6.79 8.15 -1.90
C ALA A 63 -7.94 8.52 -2.85
N ALA A 64 -9.14 8.00 -2.59
CA ALA A 64 -10.33 8.31 -3.39
C ALA A 64 -10.76 9.79 -3.29
N TRP A 65 -10.54 10.42 -2.14
CA TRP A 65 -10.78 11.85 -1.98
C TRP A 65 -9.75 12.69 -2.74
N LEU A 66 -8.47 12.33 -2.65
CA LEU A 66 -7.39 13.09 -3.23
C LEU A 66 -7.34 12.93 -4.76
N TYR A 67 -7.58 11.73 -5.30
CA TYR A 67 -7.49 11.42 -6.72
C TYR A 67 -8.12 12.45 -7.67
N PRO A 68 -9.40 12.86 -7.56
CA PRO A 68 -10.00 13.84 -8.47
C PRO A 68 -9.38 15.25 -8.38
N ARG A 69 -8.57 15.55 -7.35
CA ARG A 69 -7.90 16.85 -7.17
C ARG A 69 -6.50 16.89 -7.78
N VAL A 70 -5.92 15.73 -8.07
CA VAL A 70 -4.57 15.58 -8.63
C VAL A 70 -4.55 14.83 -9.96
N ALA A 71 -5.67 14.22 -10.36
CA ALA A 71 -5.79 13.53 -11.63
C ALA A 71 -5.49 14.51 -12.77
N VAL A 72 -4.45 14.18 -13.53
CA VAL A 72 -4.01 14.94 -14.71
C VAL A 72 -5.02 14.73 -15.84
N THR A 73 -5.11 15.68 -16.77
CA THR A 73 -6.01 15.70 -17.94
C THR A 73 -5.75 14.58 -18.96
N ASP A 74 -4.78 13.70 -18.72
CA ASP A 74 -4.47 12.55 -19.56
C ASP A 74 -5.50 11.42 -19.41
N GLY A 75 -5.38 10.38 -20.25
CA GLY A 75 -6.23 9.19 -20.17
C GLY A 75 -6.23 8.55 -18.79
N TRP A 76 -7.39 8.03 -18.35
CA TRP A 76 -7.61 7.50 -17.00
C TRP A 76 -6.52 6.54 -16.51
N TRP A 77 -5.98 5.69 -17.41
CA TRP A 77 -4.96 4.71 -17.08
C TRP A 77 -3.63 5.38 -16.66
N MET A 78 -3.23 6.46 -17.36
CA MET A 78 -1.99 7.18 -17.09
C MET A 78 -2.13 7.96 -15.78
N SER A 79 -3.26 8.62 -15.57
CA SER A 79 -3.56 9.31 -14.31
C SER A 79 -3.56 8.33 -13.12
N GLY A 80 -4.09 7.11 -13.29
CA GLY A 80 -4.01 6.04 -12.31
C GLY A 80 -2.57 5.57 -12.04
N LEU A 81 -1.77 5.38 -13.10
CA LEU A 81 -0.38 4.96 -12.98
C LEU A 81 0.47 6.03 -12.26
N LEU A 82 0.40 7.29 -12.67
CA LEU A 82 1.16 8.39 -12.07
C LEU A 82 0.76 8.61 -10.61
N TYR A 83 -0.54 8.57 -10.32
CA TYR A 83 -1.03 8.66 -8.95
C TYR A 83 -0.55 7.48 -8.08
N GLY A 84 -0.58 6.26 -8.65
CA GLY A 84 -0.05 5.06 -8.02
C GLY A 84 1.45 5.14 -7.75
N LEU A 85 2.24 5.64 -8.70
CA LEU A 85 3.67 5.86 -8.54
C LEU A 85 3.97 6.89 -7.44
N PHE A 86 3.17 7.95 -7.35
CA PHE A 86 3.28 8.92 -6.26
C PHE A 86 3.06 8.26 -4.90
N LEU A 87 1.98 7.49 -4.74
CA LEU A 87 1.71 6.73 -3.50
C LEU A 87 2.81 5.69 -3.19
N TRP A 88 3.34 5.05 -4.23
CA TRP A 88 4.46 4.11 -4.12
C TRP A 88 5.73 4.77 -3.56
N VAL A 89 6.09 5.96 -4.08
CA VAL A 89 7.23 6.73 -3.55
C VAL A 89 7.01 7.14 -2.09
N LEU A 90 5.78 7.57 -1.74
CA LEU A 90 5.44 7.87 -0.34
C LEU A 90 5.59 6.65 0.58
N ALA A 91 5.20 5.46 0.10
CA ALA A 91 5.37 4.22 0.84
C ALA A 91 6.86 3.92 1.09
N ILE A 92 7.72 4.07 0.08
CA ILE A 92 9.17 3.90 0.25
C ILE A 92 9.72 4.89 1.29
N GLY A 93 9.31 6.16 1.20
CA GLY A 93 9.70 7.19 2.16
C GLY A 93 9.28 6.85 3.59
N HIS A 94 8.07 6.34 3.79
CA HIS A 94 7.61 5.86 5.10
C HIS A 94 8.50 4.75 5.64
N TYR A 95 8.85 3.76 4.83
CA TYR A 95 9.73 2.66 5.26
C TYR A 95 11.16 3.14 5.56
N ALA A 96 11.66 4.14 4.83
CA ALA A 96 12.95 4.76 5.14
C ALA A 96 12.92 5.49 6.49
N ILE A 97 11.84 6.23 6.80
CA ILE A 97 11.64 6.89 8.09
C ILE A 97 11.57 5.85 9.22
N VAL A 98 10.75 4.80 9.05
CA VAL A 98 10.62 3.71 10.02
C VAL A 98 11.95 3.01 10.24
N SER A 99 12.73 2.79 9.19
CA SER A 99 14.07 2.22 9.32
C SER A 99 14.97 3.04 10.23
N GLY A 100 14.94 4.37 10.09
CA GLY A 100 15.70 5.28 10.95
C GLY A 100 15.19 5.31 12.38
N TRP A 101 13.89 5.48 12.58
CA TRP A 101 13.28 5.57 13.92
C TRP A 101 13.39 4.28 14.73
N SER A 102 13.24 3.12 14.08
CA SER A 102 13.27 1.82 14.74
C SER A 102 14.64 1.15 14.69
N SER A 103 15.68 1.84 14.20
CA SER A 103 17.04 1.30 14.05
C SER A 103 17.07 -0.05 13.29
N LEU A 104 16.20 -0.21 12.30
CA LEU A 104 16.12 -1.43 11.49
C LEU A 104 17.18 -1.39 10.38
N PRO A 105 17.63 -2.56 9.88
CA PRO A 105 18.51 -2.62 8.72
C PRO A 105 17.90 -1.88 7.51
N PRO A 106 18.57 -0.84 6.98
CA PRO A 106 17.96 0.05 5.98
C PRO A 106 17.70 -0.64 4.65
N GLY A 107 18.65 -1.44 4.14
CA GLY A 107 18.47 -2.13 2.87
C GLY A 107 17.23 -3.05 2.85
N PRO A 108 17.12 -4.01 3.78
CA PRO A 108 15.95 -4.88 3.87
C PRO A 108 14.64 -4.13 4.12
N THR A 109 14.65 -3.06 4.91
CA THR A 109 13.44 -2.26 5.22
C THR A 109 12.97 -1.46 4.00
N ILE A 110 13.88 -0.80 3.29
CA ILE A 110 13.56 -0.06 2.05
C ILE A 110 13.07 -1.02 0.97
N LEU A 111 13.71 -2.19 0.81
CA LEU A 111 13.26 -3.20 -0.15
C LEU A 111 11.86 -3.73 0.19
N SER A 112 11.57 -3.91 1.49
CA SER A 112 10.22 -4.22 1.96
C SER A 112 9.23 -3.12 1.58
N GLY A 113 9.60 -1.84 1.73
CA GLY A 113 8.78 -0.70 1.30
C GLY A 113 8.53 -0.65 -0.20
N VAL A 114 9.56 -0.91 -1.02
CA VAL A 114 9.47 -0.99 -2.49
C VAL A 114 8.43 -2.04 -2.90
N ILE A 115 8.52 -3.25 -2.33
CA ILE A 115 7.60 -4.35 -2.65
C ILE A 115 6.21 -4.04 -2.10
N SER A 116 6.11 -3.61 -0.85
CA SER A 116 4.84 -3.31 -0.16
C SER A 116 4.10 -2.11 -0.74
N GLY A 117 4.79 -1.21 -1.44
CA GLY A 117 4.16 -0.11 -2.15
C GLY A 117 3.51 -0.54 -3.47
N THR A 118 3.96 -1.62 -4.11
CA THR A 118 3.48 -2.00 -5.46
C THR A 118 1.96 -2.21 -5.57
N PRO A 119 1.26 -2.73 -4.54
CA PRO A 119 -0.21 -2.77 -4.50
C PRO A 119 -0.88 -1.42 -4.69
N PHE A 120 -0.26 -0.31 -4.28
CA PHE A 120 -0.83 1.04 -4.45
C PHE A 120 -0.90 1.47 -5.90
N ILE A 121 -0.01 0.97 -6.76
CA ILE A 121 -0.06 1.23 -8.20
C ILE A 121 -1.29 0.54 -8.80
N LEU A 122 -1.49 -0.75 -8.49
CA LEU A 122 -2.64 -1.51 -8.97
C LEU A 122 -3.96 -0.94 -8.42
N ALA A 123 -3.97 -0.57 -7.14
CA ALA A 123 -5.14 0.03 -6.50
C ALA A 123 -5.48 1.42 -7.07
N ALA A 124 -4.48 2.23 -7.41
CA ALA A 124 -4.68 3.53 -8.05
C ALA A 124 -5.20 3.39 -9.49
N ILE A 125 -4.76 2.38 -10.24
CA ILE A 125 -5.31 2.08 -11.57
C ILE A 125 -6.77 1.63 -11.47
N ALA A 126 -7.10 0.78 -10.49
CA ALA A 126 -8.48 0.36 -10.24
C ALA A 126 -9.37 1.55 -9.82
N LEU A 127 -8.86 2.43 -8.96
CA LEU A 127 -9.51 3.68 -8.58
C LEU A 127 -9.77 4.57 -9.80
N ALA A 128 -8.76 4.75 -10.66
CA ALA A 128 -8.87 5.54 -11.87
C ALA A 128 -9.92 5.00 -12.84
N PHE A 129 -10.00 3.68 -12.98
CA PHE A 129 -11.03 3.02 -13.80
C PHE A 129 -12.44 3.34 -13.31
N VAL A 130 -12.67 3.43 -12.00
CA VAL A 130 -13.98 3.82 -11.44
C VAL A 130 -14.30 5.29 -11.70
N TYR A 131 -13.27 6.14 -11.72
CA TYR A 131 -13.44 7.59 -11.88
C TYR A 131 -13.55 8.06 -13.34
N ARG A 132 -13.25 7.20 -14.31
CA ARG A 132 -13.37 7.48 -15.76
C ARG A 132 -14.72 8.09 -16.16
#